data_AF-F9Z698-F1
#
_entry.id   AF-F9Z698-F1
#
_cell.length_a   1.000
_cell.length_b   1.000
_cell.length_c   1.000
_cell.angle_alpha   90.00
_cell.angle_beta   90.00
_cell.angle_gamma   90.00
#
_symmetry.space_group_name_H-M   'P 1'
#
loop_
_entity.id
_entity.type
_entity.pdbx_description
1 polymer ?
#
loop_
_entity_poly.entity_id
_entity_poly.type
_entity_poly.pdbx_seq_one_letter_code
_entity_poly.pdbx_strand_id
1 'polypeptide(L)'
;MQEEYKPAAIYSPISIGNWIISLILTMIPIVNIIMLFVWAFSNGTNPTKANWAKAALILILVWIILGIIFGGYFMRMFYGNYPTY
;
A
#
# COMPACT_ATOMS: atom_id res chain seq x y z
N MET A 1 -27.58 19.72 25.82
CA MET A 1 -27.19 18.46 25.14
C MET A 1 -25.80 18.11 25.63
N GLN A 2 -25.63 17.03 26.39
CA GLN A 2 -24.30 16.54 26.77
C GLN A 2 -23.80 15.71 25.59
N GLU A 3 -22.70 16.14 24.95
CA GLU A 3 -22.07 15.30 23.93
C GLU A 3 -21.56 14.03 24.60
N GLU A 4 -22.04 12.88 24.13
CA GLU A 4 -21.57 11.57 24.59
C GLU A 4 -20.07 11.46 24.27
N TYR A 5 -19.21 11.57 25.28
CA TYR A 5 -17.78 11.31 25.15
C TYR A 5 -17.57 9.84 24.80
N LYS A 6 -17.44 9.54 23.51
CA LYS A 6 -17.00 8.23 23.03
C LYS A 6 -15.49 8.18 23.19
N PRO A 7 -14.95 7.43 24.16
CA PRO A 7 -13.50 7.33 24.31
C PRO A 7 -12.93 6.82 22.99
N ALA A 8 -11.80 7.38 22.55
CA ALA A 8 -11.08 6.86 21.41
C ALA A 8 -10.92 5.34 21.61
N ALA A 9 -11.37 4.54 20.64
CA ALA A 9 -11.29 3.09 20.73
C ALA A 9 -9.83 2.69 21.00
N ILE A 10 -9.57 2.12 22.18
CA ILE A 10 -8.22 1.72 22.59
C ILE A 10 -7.90 0.41 21.87
N TYR A 11 -7.17 0.51 20.76
CA TYR A 11 -6.66 -0.66 20.06
C TYR A 11 -5.39 -1.17 20.72
N SER A 12 -5.27 -2.49 20.87
CA SER A 12 -4.04 -3.09 21.36
C SER A 12 -2.87 -2.76 20.42
N PRO A 13 -1.72 -2.28 20.93
CA PRO A 13 -0.55 -2.07 20.12
C PRO A 13 -0.11 -3.36 19.43
N ILE A 14 0.29 -3.27 18.17
CA ILE A 14 0.85 -4.42 17.44
C ILE A 14 2.26 -4.67 17.98
N SER A 15 2.51 -5.90 18.42
CA SER A 15 3.83 -6.31 18.91
C SER A 15 4.90 -6.28 17.82
N ILE A 16 6.17 -6.14 18.22
CA ILE A 16 7.32 -6.17 17.31
C ILE A 16 7.36 -7.48 16.51
N GLY A 17 7.11 -8.63 17.15
CA GLY A 17 7.07 -9.93 16.47
C GLY A 17 6.03 -9.97 15.35
N ASN A 18 4.85 -9.36 15.56
CA ASN A 18 3.84 -9.25 14.52
C ASN A 18 4.31 -8.38 13.34
N TRP A 19 5.07 -7.31 13.59
CA TRP A 19 5.66 -6.49 12.53
C TRP A 19 6.73 -7.24 11.75
N ILE A 20 7.62 -7.98 12.43
CA ILE A 20 8.66 -8.79 11.78
C ILE A 20 8.03 -9.79 10.81
N ILE A 21 7.00 -10.54 11.24
CA ILE A 21 6.31 -11.50 10.38
C ILE A 21 5.66 -10.77 9.18
N SER A 22 5.05 -9.61 9.43
CA SER A 22 4.41 -8.82 8.36
C SER A 22 5.44 -8.37 7.31
N LEU A 23 6.60 -7.90 7.74
CA LEU A 23 7.69 -7.47 6.86
C LEU A 23 8.28 -8.63 6.06
N ILE A 24 8.47 -9.80 6.67
CA ILE A 24 8.94 -11.01 5.97
C ILE A 24 7.94 -11.40 4.87
N LEU A 25 6.63 -11.40 5.17
CA LEU A 25 5.61 -11.69 4.16
C LEU A 25 5.63 -10.68 3.00
N THR A 26 5.93 -9.41 3.29
CA THR A 26 6.02 -8.36 2.25
C THR A 26 7.24 -8.48 1.35
N MET A 27 8.27 -9.24 1.74
CA MET A 27 9.44 -9.49 0.88
C MET A 27 9.13 -10.45 -0.28
N ILE A 28 8.08 -11.27 -0.15
CA ILE A 28 7.67 -12.19 -1.21
C ILE A 28 6.68 -11.43 -2.13
N PRO A 29 7.01 -11.15 -3.41
CA PRO A 29 6.26 -10.18 -4.22
C PRO A 29 4.76 -10.47 -4.36
N ILE A 30 4.40 -11.72 -4.70
CA ILE A 30 3.00 -12.10 -4.91
C ILE A 30 2.24 -12.12 -3.57
N VAL A 31 2.85 -12.70 -2.53
CA VAL A 31 2.25 -12.79 -1.19
C VAL A 31 2.07 -11.39 -0.60
N ASN A 32 3.01 -10.47 -0.82
CA ASN A 32 2.93 -9.08 -0.36
C ASN A 32 1.62 -8.44 -0.83
N ILE A 33 1.35 -8.47 -2.14
CA ILE A 33 0.14 -7.86 -2.70
C ILE A 33 -1.11 -8.50 -2.10
N ILE A 34 -1.19 -9.84 -2.05
CA ILE A 34 -2.34 -10.55 -1.47
C ILE A 34 -2.53 -10.16 0.01
N MET A 35 -1.45 -10.17 0.80
CA MET A 35 -1.50 -9.85 2.22
C MET A 35 -1.90 -8.40 2.47
N LEU A 36 -1.49 -7.44 1.62
CA LEU A 36 -1.95 -6.06 1.69
C LEU A 36 -3.47 -5.95 1.52
N PHE A 37 -4.08 -6.69 0.58
CA PHE A 37 -5.54 -6.74 0.45
C PHE A 37 -6.20 -7.38 1.68
N VAL A 38 -5.67 -8.52 2.13
CA VAL A 38 -6.19 -9.22 3.32
C VAL A 38 -6.15 -8.29 4.54
N TRP A 39 -5.06 -7.59 4.79
CA TRP A 39 -4.94 -6.69 5.94
C TRP A 39 -5.75 -5.41 5.78
N ALA A 40 -5.85 -4.85 4.57
CA ALA A 40 -6.58 -3.61 4.32
C ALA A 40 -8.10 -3.77 4.48
N PHE A 41 -8.65 -4.95 4.13
CA PHE A 41 -10.09 -5.15 3.99
C PHE A 41 -10.67 -6.24 4.93
N SER A 42 -9.85 -6.95 5.70
CA SER A 42 -10.35 -7.91 6.70
C SER A 42 -10.83 -7.21 7.97
N ASN A 43 -12.03 -7.60 8.45
CA ASN A 43 -12.63 -7.13 9.69
C ASN A 43 -11.86 -7.55 10.96
N GLY A 44 -10.95 -8.53 10.86
CA GLY A 44 -10.16 -9.04 12.00
C GLY A 44 -8.77 -8.41 12.15
N THR A 45 -8.38 -7.50 11.24
CA THR A 45 -7.03 -6.91 11.26
C THR A 45 -6.99 -5.72 12.20
N ASN A 46 -5.93 -5.62 13.02
CA ASN A 46 -5.69 -4.46 13.86
C ASN A 46 -5.72 -3.16 13.02
N PRO A 47 -6.46 -2.12 13.43
CA PRO A 47 -6.65 -0.92 12.61
C PRO A 47 -5.36 -0.23 12.19
N THR A 48 -4.31 -0.25 13.03
CA THR A 48 -3.01 0.31 12.67
C THR A 48 -2.39 -0.44 11.49
N LYS A 49 -2.47 -1.78 11.48
CA LYS A 49 -1.98 -2.60 10.35
C LYS A 49 -2.85 -2.43 9.12
N ALA A 50 -4.18 -2.36 9.29
CA ALA A 50 -5.11 -2.16 8.19
C ALA A 50 -4.87 -0.81 7.51
N ASN A 51 -4.65 0.26 8.28
CA ASN A 51 -4.36 1.59 7.74
C ASN A 51 -3.01 1.63 7.02
N TRP A 52 -1.98 0.98 7.57
CA TRP A 52 -0.70 0.81 6.88
C TRP A 52 -0.86 0.07 5.55
N ALA A 53 -1.62 -1.02 5.52
CA ALA A 53 -1.86 -1.78 4.30
C ALA A 53 -2.62 -0.96 3.23
N LYS A 54 -3.64 -0.19 3.64
CA LYS A 54 -4.34 0.76 2.75
C LYS A 54 -3.39 1.82 2.19
N ALA A 55 -2.53 2.40 3.02
CA ALA A 55 -1.55 3.38 2.58
C ALA A 55 -0.55 2.77 1.57
N ALA A 56 -0.07 1.55 1.82
CA ALA A 56 0.80 0.84 0.89
C ALA A 56 0.12 0.58 -0.47
N LEU A 57 -1.15 0.17 -0.49
CA LEU A 57 -1.92 0.00 -1.74
C LEU A 57 -2.07 1.31 -2.51
N ILE A 58 -2.35 2.42 -1.81
CA ILE A 58 -2.41 3.75 -2.44
C ILE A 58 -1.06 4.12 -3.05
N LEU A 59 0.05 3.90 -2.34
CA LEU A 59 1.39 4.16 -2.87
C LEU A 59 1.71 3.30 -4.09
N ILE A 60 1.34 2.02 -4.10
CA ILE A 60 1.50 1.16 -5.28
C ILE A 60 0.74 1.75 -6.47
N LEU A 61 -0.51 2.18 -6.28
CA LEU A 61 -1.31 2.80 -7.34
C LEU A 61 -0.66 4.09 -7.85
N VAL A 62 -0.16 4.94 -6.95
CA VAL A 62 0.58 6.16 -7.31
C VAL A 62 1.81 5.81 -8.16
N TRP A 63 2.61 4.83 -7.76
CA TRP A 63 3.79 4.40 -8.51
C TRP A 63 3.45 3.86 -9.90
N ILE A 64 2.34 3.13 -10.06
CA ILE A 64 1.87 2.67 -11.37
C ILE A 64 1.54 3.87 -12.26
N ILE A 65 0.78 4.85 -11.75
CA ILE A 65 0.40 6.05 -12.51
C ILE A 65 1.64 6.84 -12.93
N LEU A 66 2.56 7.09 -12.00
CA LEU A 66 3.82 7.78 -12.29
C LEU A 66 4.65 6.99 -13.31
N GLY A 67 4.73 5.67 -13.17
CA GLY A 67 5.44 4.80 -14.09
C GLY A 67 4.89 4.86 -15.53
N ILE A 68 3.58 4.95 -15.70
CA ILE A 68 2.95 5.12 -17.02
C ILE A 68 3.31 6.49 -17.62
N ILE A 69 3.19 7.56 -16.83
CA ILE A 69 3.47 8.93 -17.29
C ILE A 69 4.94 9.06 -17.67
N PHE A 70 5.85 8.82 -16.73
CA PHE A 70 7.29 8.95 -16.95
C PHE A 70 7.83 7.91 -17.94
N GLY A 71 7.33 6.67 -17.89
CA GLY A 71 7.70 5.62 -18.84
C GLY A 71 7.30 5.97 -20.27
N GLY A 72 6.13 6.57 -20.48
CA GLY A 72 5.70 7.06 -21.79
C GLY A 72 6.59 8.19 -22.32
N TYR A 73 6.94 9.17 -21.48
CA TYR A 73 7.88 10.23 -21.86
C TYR A 73 9.29 9.69 -22.13
N PHE A 74 9.76 8.76 -21.31
CA PHE A 74 11.05 8.10 -21.49
C PHE A 74 11.06 7.32 -22.81
N MET A 75 10.05 6.48 -23.06
CA MET A 75 9.90 5.76 -24.32
C MET A 75 9.87 6.72 -25.53
N ARG A 76 9.15 7.84 -25.46
CA ARG A 76 9.16 8.86 -26.52
C ARG A 76 10.53 9.51 -26.72
N MET A 77 11.31 9.72 -25.67
CA MET A 77 12.68 10.26 -25.77
C MET A 77 13.63 9.30 -26.51
N PHE A 78 13.52 7.99 -26.27
CA PHE A 78 14.38 6.99 -26.93
C PHE A 78 13.88 6.63 -28.33
N TYR A 79 12.58 6.42 -28.51
CA TYR A 79 12.01 5.94 -29.77
C TYR A 79 11.53 7.03 -30.74
N GLY A 80 11.32 8.26 -30.24
CA GLY A 80 10.86 9.38 -31.06
C GLY A 80 11.92 10.00 -31.98
N ASN A 81 13.17 9.55 -31.89
CA ASN A 81 14.28 10.02 -32.72
C ASN A 81 14.64 9.06 -33.87
N TYR A 82 13.95 7.91 -33.99
CA TYR A 82 14.17 7.00 -35.13
C TYR A 82 13.35 7.48 -36.33
N PRO A 83 13.98 7.81 -37.47
CA PRO A 83 13.24 8.18 -38.66
C PRO A 83 12.38 6.99 -39.12
N THR A 84 11.06 7.18 -39.16
CA THR A 84 10.16 6.28 -39.88
C THR A 84 10.26 6.64 -41.36
N TYR A 85 10.97 5.82 -42.13
CA TYR A 85 11.10 5.94 -43.59
C TYR A 85 9.76 5.73 -44.28
#